data_AF-A0A920QDI8-F1
#
_entry.id   AF-A0A920QDI8-F1
#
_cell.length_a   1.000
_cell.length_b   1.000
_cell.length_c   1.000
_cell.angle_alpha   90.00
_cell.angle_beta   90.00
_cell.angle_gamma   90.00
#
_symmetry.space_group_name_H-M   'P 1'
#
loop_
_entity.id
_entity.type
_entity.pdbx_description
1 polymer ?
#
loop_
_entity_poly.entity_id
_entity_poly.type
_entity_poly.pdbx_seq_one_letter_code
_entity_poly.pdbx_strand_id
1 'polypeptide(L)'
;MRTPGFDRVAEEGILFRRAYTPNAKCAPSRAIILTGRNSWQLEQGGKSHDFFSRPSSAAGWSCFEANGYSTGYTGKGWGPGFANDASGKPRKITGQAWKKTES
;
A
#
# COMPACT_ATOMS: atom_id res chain seq x y z
N MET A 1 0.97 28.40 -4.71
CA MET A 1 0.23 27.14 -4.94
C MET A 1 -1.13 27.28 -4.27
N ARG A 2 -2.23 26.82 -4.88
CA ARG A 2 -3.58 26.87 -4.28
C ARG A 2 -4.13 25.45 -4.22
N THR A 3 -4.43 24.93 -3.04
CA THR A 3 -4.83 23.52 -2.81
C THR A 3 -6.05 23.42 -1.87
N PRO A 4 -7.18 24.07 -2.20
CA PRO A 4 -8.29 24.23 -1.26
C PRO A 4 -8.86 22.92 -0.70
N GLY A 5 -8.85 21.84 -1.49
CA GLY A 5 -9.30 20.53 -1.03
C GLY A 5 -8.36 19.87 -0.02
N PHE A 6 -7.05 20.08 -0.15
CA PHE A 6 -6.06 19.61 0.82
C PHE A 6 -6.07 20.48 2.08
N ASP A 7 -6.16 21.80 1.90
CA ASP A 7 -6.17 22.78 2.99
C ASP A 7 -7.32 22.48 3.96
N ARG A 8 -8.53 22.20 3.43
CA ARG A 8 -9.69 21.79 4.24
C ARG A 8 -9.44 20.51 5.05
N VAL A 9 -8.82 19.48 4.46
CA VAL A 9 -8.50 18.24 5.19
C VAL A 9 -7.46 18.47 6.28
N ALA A 10 -6.52 19.39 6.06
CA ALA A 10 -5.53 19.76 7.07
C ALA A 10 -6.14 20.58 8.23
N GLU A 11 -7.14 21.42 7.96
CA GLU A 11 -7.86 22.21 8.97
C GLU A 11 -8.83 21.37 9.81
N GLU A 12 -9.54 20.42 9.19
CA GLU A 12 -10.49 19.52 9.88
C GLU A 12 -9.79 18.31 10.54
N GLY A 13 -8.50 18.10 10.27
CA GLY A 13 -7.76 16.90 10.67
C GLY A 13 -6.46 17.18 11.43
N ILE A 14 -5.54 16.21 11.38
CA ILE A 14 -4.22 16.31 12.01
C ILE A 14 -3.15 16.41 10.92
N LEU A 15 -2.40 17.52 10.92
CA LEU A 15 -1.30 17.75 9.99
C LEU A 15 0.06 17.43 10.63
N PHE A 16 0.71 16.36 10.16
CA PHE A 16 2.08 16.03 10.54
C PHE A 16 3.08 16.88 9.75
N ARG A 17 3.70 17.88 10.40
CA ARG A 17 4.76 18.71 9.81
C ARG A 17 6.08 17.97 9.58
N ARG A 18 6.23 16.78 10.15
CA ARG A 18 7.44 15.93 10.08
C ARG A 18 7.06 14.49 9.72
N ALA A 19 6.56 14.29 8.50
CA ALA A 19 6.28 12.98 7.94
C ALA A 19 7.38 12.59 6.92
N TYR A 20 8.10 11.51 7.20
CA TYR A 20 9.25 11.08 6.39
C TYR A 20 8.97 9.71 5.77
N THR A 21 9.50 9.48 4.56
CA THR A 21 9.58 8.14 3.97
C THR A 21 11.03 7.64 3.99
N PRO A 22 11.30 6.43 4.49
CA PRO A 22 12.64 5.85 4.47
C PRO A 22 13.08 5.44 3.05
N ASN A 23 12.19 5.46 2.04
CA ASN A 23 12.56 5.21 0.64
C ASN A 23 11.99 6.28 -0.30
N ALA A 24 12.86 6.92 -1.08
CA ALA A 24 12.45 7.86 -2.14
C ALA A 24 11.98 7.15 -3.45
N LYS A 25 11.59 5.87 -3.38
CA LYS A 25 11.18 5.05 -4.53
C LYS A 25 9.77 4.52 -4.36
N CYS A 26 9.00 4.47 -5.46
CA CYS A 26 7.55 4.23 -5.40
C CYS A 26 7.16 2.86 -4.82
N ALA A 27 7.72 1.76 -5.32
CA ALA A 27 7.41 0.41 -4.85
C ALA A 27 7.80 0.19 -3.38
N PRO A 28 9.05 0.49 -2.93
CA PRO A 28 9.41 0.26 -1.53
C PRO A 28 8.75 1.25 -0.57
N SER A 29 8.49 2.50 -0.96
CA SER A 29 7.72 3.45 -0.14
C SER A 29 6.27 3.00 0.07
N ARG A 30 5.66 2.35 -0.93
CA ARG A 30 4.32 1.76 -0.77
C ARG A 30 4.35 0.46 0.01
N ALA A 31 5.39 -0.35 -0.17
CA ALA A 31 5.56 -1.61 0.54
C ALA A 31 5.65 -1.41 2.06
N ILE A 32 6.43 -0.43 2.53
CA ILE A 32 6.54 -0.11 3.96
C ILE A 32 5.20 0.36 4.57
N ILE A 33 4.39 1.13 3.82
CA ILE A 33 3.07 1.61 4.28
C ILE A 33 2.10 0.43 4.38
N LEU A 34 2.07 -0.43 3.37
CA LEU A 34 1.17 -1.58 3.33
C LEU A 34 1.53 -2.65 4.35
N THR A 35 2.80 -2.80 4.70
CA THR A 35 3.27 -3.87 5.58
C THR A 35 3.51 -3.41 7.02
N GLY A 36 3.62 -2.09 7.25
CA GLY A 36 4.07 -1.52 8.51
C GLY A 36 5.50 -1.89 8.89
N ARG A 37 6.32 -2.35 7.93
CA ARG A 37 7.72 -2.78 8.15
C ARG A 37 8.69 -1.80 7.53
N ASN A 38 9.91 -1.74 8.05
CA ASN A 38 10.97 -0.97 7.45
C ASN A 38 11.50 -1.66 6.17
N SER A 39 12.05 -0.88 5.24
CA SER A 39 12.49 -1.35 3.90
C SER A 39 13.42 -2.55 3.93
N TRP A 40 14.41 -2.53 4.83
CA TRP A 40 15.38 -3.62 5.04
C TRP A 40 14.75 -4.93 5.53
N GLN A 41 13.58 -4.88 6.17
CA GLN A 41 12.83 -6.07 6.60
C GLN A 41 11.99 -6.68 5.47
N LEU A 42 11.92 -6.00 4.32
CA LEU A 42 11.12 -6.41 3.16
C LEU A 42 11.92 -7.18 2.12
N GLU A 43 13.22 -7.42 2.35
CA GLU A 43 14.09 -8.16 1.45
C GLU A 43 13.99 -7.65 0.00
N GLN A 44 13.55 -8.51 -0.93
CA GLN A 44 13.32 -8.17 -2.34
C GLN A 44 12.18 -7.14 -2.53
N GLY A 45 11.20 -7.10 -1.62
CA GLY A 45 10.15 -6.07 -1.59
C GLY A 45 10.64 -4.67 -1.20
N GLY A 46 11.90 -4.54 -0.76
CA GLY A 46 12.59 -3.26 -0.54
C GLY A 46 13.17 -2.63 -1.82
N LYS A 47 13.07 -3.33 -2.96
CA LYS A 47 13.56 -2.86 -4.27
C LYS A 47 12.41 -2.54 -5.21
N SER A 48 12.67 -1.68 -6.19
CA SER A 48 11.71 -1.42 -7.27
C SER A 48 11.77 -2.55 -8.30
N HIS A 49 10.63 -3.03 -8.79
CA HIS A 49 10.49 -4.13 -9.77
C HIS A 49 10.72 -5.56 -9.27
N ASP A 50 11.04 -5.74 -7.99
CA ASP A 50 11.32 -7.07 -7.44
C ASP A 50 10.10 -7.74 -6.78
N PHE A 51 10.19 -9.06 -6.66
CA PHE A 51 9.14 -9.91 -6.12
C PHE A 51 8.94 -9.68 -4.61
N PHE A 52 7.68 -9.50 -4.21
CA PHE A 52 7.33 -9.54 -2.79
C PHE A 52 7.15 -11.00 -2.38
N SER A 53 8.25 -11.66 -2.01
CA SER A 53 8.31 -13.10 -1.68
C SER A 53 7.93 -13.43 -0.23
N ARG A 54 7.84 -12.44 0.67
CA ARG A 54 7.72 -12.71 2.11
C ARG A 54 6.33 -13.25 2.49
N PRO A 55 6.24 -14.30 3.34
CA PRO A 55 4.97 -14.91 3.75
C PRO A 55 4.09 -13.97 4.58
N SER A 56 2.80 -14.33 4.61
CA SER A 56 1.56 -13.60 4.91
C SER A 56 1.45 -12.75 6.20
N SER A 57 2.45 -12.71 7.08
CA SER A 57 2.33 -12.00 8.37
C SER A 57 2.51 -10.48 8.29
N ALA A 58 2.94 -9.97 7.13
CA ALA A 58 2.98 -8.54 6.82
C ALA A 58 1.67 -8.15 6.13
N ALA A 59 0.62 -8.02 6.93
CA ALA A 59 -0.74 -7.77 6.50
C ALA A 59 -0.82 -6.47 5.68
N GLY A 60 -0.98 -6.63 4.36
CA GLY A 60 -1.61 -5.63 3.52
C GLY A 60 -3.10 -5.53 3.89
N TRP A 61 -3.96 -5.25 2.93
CA TRP A 61 -5.39 -5.06 3.22
C TRP A 61 -6.12 -6.34 3.68
N SER A 62 -5.46 -7.50 3.63
CA SER A 62 -5.99 -8.76 4.11
C SER A 62 -6.37 -8.77 5.59
N CYS A 63 -5.74 -7.96 6.46
CA CYS A 63 -6.17 -7.86 7.86
C CYS A 63 -7.55 -7.19 7.98
N PHE A 64 -7.83 -6.18 7.16
CA PHE A 64 -9.13 -5.53 7.14
C PHE A 64 -10.21 -6.48 6.60
N GLU A 65 -9.91 -7.24 5.54
CA GLU A 65 -10.83 -8.28 5.02
C GLU A 65 -11.14 -9.34 6.08
N ALA A 66 -10.13 -9.81 6.82
CA ALA A 66 -10.33 -10.79 7.91
C ALA A 66 -11.19 -10.26 9.06
N ASN A 67 -11.29 -8.94 9.22
CA ASN A 67 -12.14 -8.27 10.22
C ASN A 67 -13.49 -7.80 9.64
N GLY A 68 -13.88 -8.29 8.46
CA GLY A 68 -15.19 -8.01 7.86
C GLY A 68 -15.30 -6.68 7.11
N TYR A 69 -14.18 -6.00 6.84
CA TYR A 69 -14.18 -4.79 6.02
C TYR A 69 -14.12 -5.12 4.53
N SER A 70 -14.90 -4.40 3.73
CA SER A 70 -14.76 -4.40 2.28
C SER A 70 -13.51 -3.63 1.87
N THR A 71 -12.51 -4.31 1.29
CA THR A 71 -11.26 -3.65 0.89
C THR A 71 -11.13 -3.52 -0.63
N GLY A 72 -10.60 -2.37 -1.05
CA GLY A 72 -10.29 -2.11 -2.44
C GLY A 72 -9.39 -0.89 -2.60
N TYR A 73 -8.94 -0.66 -3.82
CA TYR A 73 -8.11 0.49 -4.15
C TYR A 73 -8.60 1.16 -5.44
N THR A 74 -8.38 2.48 -5.54
CA THR A 74 -8.56 3.28 -6.77
C THR A 74 -7.20 3.77 -7.26
N GLY A 75 -7.01 3.87 -8.57
CA GLY A 75 -5.74 4.31 -9.16
C GLY A 75 -4.60 3.29 -9.00
N LYS A 76 -3.48 3.72 -8.39
CA LYS A 76 -2.28 2.87 -8.20
C LYS A 76 -2.23 2.32 -6.77
N GLY A 77 -2.43 1.01 -6.62
CA GLY A 77 -2.20 0.27 -5.38
C GLY A 77 -0.71 0.11 -5.07
N TRP A 78 -0.19 -1.11 -5.22
CA TRP A 78 1.24 -1.43 -5.12
C TRP A 78 1.81 -1.82 -6.48
N GLY A 79 3.02 -1.34 -6.79
CA GLY A 79 3.73 -1.64 -8.04
C GLY A 79 4.79 -0.57 -8.38
N PRO A 80 5.69 -0.82 -9.36
CA PRO A 80 5.77 -2.00 -10.23
C PRO A 80 6.47 -3.17 -9.53
N GLY A 81 5.82 -4.33 -9.47
CA GLY A 81 6.33 -5.55 -8.81
C GLY A 81 5.25 -6.62 -8.78
N PHE A 82 5.64 -7.89 -8.62
CA PHE A 82 4.72 -9.01 -8.50
C PHE A 82 4.65 -9.47 -7.04
N ALA A 83 3.46 -9.42 -6.45
CA ALA A 83 3.22 -9.96 -5.12
C ALA A 83 2.63 -11.34 -5.28
N ASN A 84 3.46 -12.39 -5.19
CA ASN A 84 3.02 -13.78 -5.24
C ASN A 84 3.03 -14.38 -3.83
N ASP A 85 2.13 -15.32 -3.53
CA ASP A 85 2.18 -16.10 -2.31
C ASP A 85 3.30 -17.15 -2.36
N ALA A 86 3.49 -17.90 -1.27
CA ALA A 86 4.46 -18.98 -1.19
C ALA A 86 4.20 -20.09 -2.23
N SER A 87 3.00 -20.14 -2.82
CA SER A 87 2.58 -21.08 -3.86
C SER A 87 2.64 -20.49 -5.27
N GLY A 88 3.20 -19.27 -5.44
CA GLY A 88 3.35 -18.60 -6.73
C GLY A 88 2.09 -17.92 -7.28
N LYS A 89 0.98 -17.90 -6.53
CA LYS A 89 -0.28 -17.26 -6.95
C LYS A 89 -0.26 -15.76 -6.64
N PRO A 90 -0.80 -14.90 -7.53
CA PRO A 90 -0.89 -13.47 -7.27
C PRO A 90 -1.71 -13.16 -6.01
N ARG A 91 -1.10 -12.42 -5.08
CA ARG A 91 -1.72 -11.90 -3.85
C ARG A 91 -2.31 -10.52 -4.11
N LYS A 92 -3.54 -10.33 -3.65
CA LYS A 92 -4.22 -9.02 -3.66
C LYS A 92 -3.85 -8.21 -2.42
N ILE A 93 -2.60 -7.76 -2.34
CA ILE A 93 -2.10 -7.02 -1.17
C ILE A 93 -2.76 -5.65 -0.94
N THR A 94 -3.41 -5.09 -1.96
CA THR A 94 -4.17 -3.83 -1.90
C THR A 94 -5.68 -4.02 -2.05
N GLY A 95 -6.19 -5.25 -1.90
CA GLY A 95 -7.59 -5.57 -2.16
C GLY A 95 -7.94 -5.58 -3.65
N GLN A 96 -9.24 -5.52 -3.97
CA GLN A 96 -9.70 -5.51 -5.36
C GLN A 96 -9.64 -4.11 -5.97
N ALA A 97 -9.31 -4.03 -7.26
CA ALA A 97 -9.42 -2.77 -7.99
C ALA A 97 -10.89 -2.34 -7.99
N TRP A 98 -11.19 -1.18 -7.42
CA TRP A 98 -12.54 -0.64 -7.43
C TRP A 98 -12.92 -0.26 -8.86
N LYS A 99 -13.76 -1.08 -9.48
CA LYS A 99 -14.44 -0.73 -10.73
C LYS A 99 -15.76 -0.10 -10.36
N LYS A 100 -16.00 1.13 -10.83
CA LYS A 100 -17.31 1.76 -10.75
C LYS A 100 -18.25 0.88 -11.60
N THR A 101 -19.07 0.05 -10.96
CA THR A 101 -20.23 -0.54 -11.65
C THR A 101 -21.11 0.62 -12.08
N GLU A 102 -21.29 0.77 -13.39
CA GLU A 102 -22.30 1.66 -13.95
C GLU A 102 -23.66 1.28 -13.35
N SER A 103 -24.44 2.32 -13.05
CA SER A 103 -25.81 2.28 -12.54
C SER A 103 -26.74 1.52 -13.47
#